data_AF-A0A2W5ZG74-F1
#
_entry.id   AF-A0A2W5ZG74-F1
#
_cell.length_a   1.000
_cell.length_b   1.000
_cell.length_c   1.000
_cell.angle_alpha   90.00
_cell.angle_beta   90.00
_cell.angle_gamma   90.00
#
_symmetry.space_group_name_H-M   'P 1'
#
loop_
_entity.id
_entity.type
_entity.pdbx_description
1 polymer ?
#
loop_
_entity_poly.entity_id
_entity_poly.type
_entity_poly.pdbx_seq_one_letter_code
_entity_poly.pdbx_strand_id
1 'polypeptide(L)'
;MRRFRPMLLAAAFIAWRGISPSAAESNPKDCNGIDDFDVKRPLVASKVTARPRAYFVKSAWEHGSCPDEDAACQGKAYLVEGDVALTGKTLGPYTCVSYPASRSERAAGCYLRPYRLSRAIRLPS
;
A
#
# COMPACT_ATOMS: atom_id res chain seq x y z
N MET A 1 68.20 -17.00 -32.86
CA MET A 1 68.32 -15.52 -32.75
C MET A 1 66.93 -14.93 -32.53
N ARG A 2 66.77 -14.08 -31.50
CA ARG A 2 65.75 -13.02 -31.25
C ARG A 2 64.40 -13.12 -32.00
N ARG A 3 63.24 -13.02 -31.35
CA ARG A 3 62.83 -11.86 -30.52
C ARG A 3 61.82 -12.19 -29.42
N PHE A 4 61.99 -11.43 -28.34
CA PHE A 4 61.23 -11.34 -27.09
C PHE A 4 59.78 -10.83 -27.25
N ARG A 5 58.93 -11.25 -26.31
CA ARG A 5 57.50 -10.93 -26.07
C ARG A 5 57.26 -9.45 -25.71
N PRO A 6 56.00 -8.96 -25.81
CA PRO A 6 55.17 -8.86 -24.60
C PRO A 6 53.70 -9.28 -24.88
N MET A 7 53.13 -10.26 -24.18
CA MET A 7 52.41 -10.05 -22.91
C MET A 7 51.46 -8.84 -22.98
N LEU A 8 50.39 -8.98 -23.76
CA LEU A 8 49.21 -8.12 -23.69
C LEU A 8 48.51 -8.36 -22.34
N LEU A 9 48.65 -7.37 -21.46
CA LEU A 9 47.94 -7.23 -20.21
C LEU A 9 46.43 -7.43 -20.41
N ALA A 10 45.89 -8.48 -19.81
CA ALA A 10 44.45 -8.65 -19.58
C ALA A 10 44.00 -7.62 -18.54
N ALA A 11 43.82 -6.37 -18.97
CA ALA A 11 43.26 -5.31 -18.14
C ALA A 11 41.72 -5.33 -18.26
N ALA A 12 41.09 -5.77 -17.17
CA ALA A 12 39.86 -5.21 -16.62
C ALA A 12 38.72 -4.84 -17.59
N PHE A 13 37.83 -5.80 -17.85
CA PHE A 13 36.43 -5.50 -18.16
C PHE A 13 35.52 -6.19 -17.14
N ILE A 14 35.62 -5.77 -15.87
CA ILE A 14 34.50 -5.91 -14.93
C ILE A 14 33.50 -4.84 -15.34
N ALA A 15 32.82 -5.07 -16.47
CA ALA A 15 31.67 -4.28 -16.87
C ALA A 15 30.56 -4.59 -15.87
N TRP A 16 30.53 -3.78 -14.81
CA TRP A 16 29.34 -3.03 -14.44
C TRP A 16 28.05 -3.85 -14.57
N ARG A 17 27.88 -4.86 -13.72
CA ARG A 17 26.54 -5.31 -13.36
C ARG A 17 25.92 -4.21 -12.52
N GLY A 18 25.33 -3.22 -13.21
CA GLY A 18 24.53 -2.18 -12.60
C GLY A 18 23.31 -2.84 -12.01
N ILE A 19 23.41 -3.21 -10.73
CA ILE A 19 22.24 -3.50 -9.92
C ILE A 19 21.62 -2.15 -9.66
N SER A 20 20.75 -1.70 -10.57
CA SER A 20 19.87 -0.59 -10.30
C SER A 20 19.01 -0.99 -9.09
N PRO A 21 18.99 -0.22 -8.00
CA PRO A 21 17.99 -0.43 -6.97
C PRO A 21 16.63 -0.25 -7.66
N SER A 22 15.82 -1.30 -7.69
CA SER A 22 14.42 -1.17 -8.06
C SER A 22 13.78 -0.39 -6.93
N ALA A 23 13.70 0.93 -7.07
CA ALA A 23 12.72 1.70 -6.34
C ALA A 23 11.39 1.08 -6.74
N ALA A 24 10.72 0.39 -5.80
CA ALA A 24 9.36 -0.05 -6.02
C ALA A 24 8.57 1.20 -6.39
N GLU A 25 8.15 1.32 -7.66
CA GLU A 25 7.29 2.41 -8.09
C GLU A 25 6.02 2.31 -7.25
N SER A 26 5.85 3.27 -6.34
CA SER A 26 4.63 3.37 -5.55
C SER A 26 3.48 3.62 -6.51
N ASN A 27 2.58 2.64 -6.65
CA ASN A 27 1.40 2.84 -7.47
C ASN A 27 0.47 3.79 -6.69
N PRO A 28 0.00 4.90 -7.29
CA PRO A 28 -0.91 5.83 -6.60
C PRO A 28 -2.23 5.17 -6.17
N LYS A 29 -2.57 4.01 -6.76
CA LYS A 29 -3.71 3.17 -6.38
C LYS A 29 -3.42 2.20 -5.23
N ASP A 30 -2.20 2.12 -4.75
CA ASP A 30 -1.88 1.31 -3.57
C ASP A 30 -2.41 1.98 -2.30
N CYS A 31 -2.68 1.18 -1.27
CA CYS A 31 -2.96 1.66 0.07
C CYS A 31 -2.02 0.88 0.99
N ASN A 32 -1.00 1.55 1.51
CA ASN A 32 -0.03 0.98 2.45
C ASN A 32 -0.43 1.32 3.90
N GLY A 33 -1.61 1.93 4.08
CA GLY A 33 -2.19 2.14 5.39
C GLY A 33 -1.47 3.23 6.18
N ILE A 34 -0.83 2.86 7.30
CA ILE A 34 -0.12 3.81 8.17
C ILE A 34 1.16 4.33 7.49
N ASP A 35 1.75 3.53 6.60
CA ASP A 35 2.97 3.92 5.89
C ASP A 35 2.73 5.08 4.90
N ASP A 36 1.47 5.32 4.51
CA ASP A 36 1.06 6.49 3.71
C ASP A 36 0.66 7.71 4.58
N PHE A 37 1.07 7.75 5.84
CA PHE A 37 0.82 8.91 6.71
C PHE A 37 1.58 10.15 6.23
N ASP A 38 0.84 11.25 6.04
CA ASP A 38 1.38 12.56 5.72
C ASP A 38 0.85 13.55 6.77
N VAL A 39 1.72 14.39 7.34
CA VAL A 39 1.33 15.40 8.33
C VAL A 39 0.28 16.40 7.81
N LYS A 40 0.23 16.62 6.49
CA LYS A 40 -0.79 17.42 5.80
C LYS A 40 -2.10 16.65 5.62
N ARG A 41 -2.08 15.33 5.77
CA ARG A 41 -3.25 14.42 5.66
C ARG A 41 -3.25 13.47 6.86
N PRO A 42 -3.54 13.98 8.06
CA PRO A 42 -3.42 13.19 9.27
C PRO A 42 -4.34 11.97 9.21
N LEU A 43 -3.87 10.84 9.76
CA LEU A 43 -4.72 9.70 10.04
C LEU A 43 -5.77 10.08 11.08
N VAL A 44 -6.99 9.63 10.89
CA VAL A 44 -8.11 9.92 11.80
C VAL A 44 -8.82 8.64 12.18
N ALA A 45 -9.21 8.50 13.44
CA ALA A 45 -9.93 7.34 13.95
C ALA A 45 -11.42 7.41 13.60
N SER A 46 -11.84 6.67 12.57
CA SER A 46 -13.22 6.64 12.09
C SER A 46 -13.95 5.41 12.62
N LYS A 47 -15.22 5.60 13.00
CA LYS A 47 -16.10 4.51 13.43
C LYS A 47 -16.87 3.97 12.24
N VAL A 48 -16.90 2.65 12.09
CA VAL A 48 -17.65 1.97 11.04
C VAL A 48 -19.14 2.01 11.36
N THR A 49 -19.94 2.46 10.39
CA THR A 49 -21.41 2.56 10.49
C THR A 49 -22.15 1.65 9.53
N ALA A 50 -21.44 0.98 8.63
CA ALA A 50 -22.05 0.08 7.66
C ALA A 50 -22.65 -1.18 8.32
N ARG A 51 -23.80 -1.61 7.80
CA ARG A 51 -24.44 -2.89 8.12
C ARG A 51 -24.71 -3.71 6.83
N PRO A 52 -24.65 -5.05 6.87
CA PRO A 52 -24.15 -5.87 7.98
C PRO A 52 -22.61 -5.91 8.05
N ARG A 53 -21.91 -5.67 6.93
CA ARG A 53 -20.43 -5.72 6.82
C ARG A 53 -19.90 -4.70 5.82
N ALA A 54 -18.79 -4.07 6.16
CA ALA A 54 -17.98 -3.25 5.26
C ALA A 54 -16.77 -4.05 4.78
N TYR A 55 -16.92 -4.74 3.66
CA TYR A 55 -15.79 -5.40 3.00
C TYR A 55 -14.74 -4.40 2.53
N PHE A 56 -13.49 -4.76 2.73
CA PHE A 56 -12.35 -4.05 2.15
C PHE A 56 -12.36 -4.17 0.63
N VAL A 57 -11.77 -3.18 -0.02
CA VAL A 57 -11.50 -3.15 -1.45
C VAL A 57 -9.99 -3.31 -1.62
N LYS A 58 -9.61 -4.25 -2.49
CA LYS A 58 -8.22 -4.55 -2.83
C LYS A 58 -7.53 -3.33 -3.41
N SER A 59 -6.23 -3.23 -3.19
CA SER A 59 -5.37 -2.23 -3.84
C SER A 59 -4.86 -2.73 -5.20
N ALA A 60 -4.20 -1.85 -5.95
CA ALA A 60 -3.55 -2.24 -7.22
C ALA A 60 -2.46 -3.30 -7.04
N TRP A 61 -1.79 -3.29 -5.88
CA TRP A 61 -0.84 -4.33 -5.46
C TRP A 61 -1.46 -5.74 -5.44
N GLU A 62 -2.68 -5.87 -4.92
CA GLU A 62 -3.38 -7.16 -4.88
C GLU A 62 -3.99 -7.53 -6.23
N HIS A 63 -4.49 -6.54 -6.98
CA HIS A 63 -5.06 -6.74 -8.31
C HIS A 63 -5.02 -5.43 -9.11
N GLY A 64 -4.31 -5.41 -10.25
CA GLY A 64 -3.95 -4.16 -10.95
C GLY A 64 -5.11 -3.27 -11.44
N SER A 65 -6.32 -3.82 -11.60
CA SER A 65 -7.51 -3.01 -11.92
C SER A 65 -8.14 -2.33 -10.70
N CYS A 66 -7.76 -2.72 -9.49
CA CYS A 66 -8.34 -2.22 -8.25
C CYS A 66 -7.59 -0.96 -7.74
N PRO A 67 -8.23 -0.13 -6.90
CA PRO A 67 -9.60 -0.25 -6.40
C PRO A 67 -10.66 0.10 -7.47
N ASP A 68 -11.73 -0.70 -7.51
CA ASP A 68 -12.91 -0.53 -8.36
C ASP A 68 -14.18 -1.07 -7.66
N GLU A 69 -15.38 -0.83 -8.20
CA GLU A 69 -16.66 -1.32 -7.67
C GLU A 69 -16.95 -2.78 -8.07
N ASP A 70 -16.18 -3.32 -9.01
CA ASP A 70 -16.27 -4.71 -9.44
C ASP A 70 -16.09 -5.71 -8.28
N ALA A 71 -16.84 -6.80 -8.33
CA ALA A 71 -16.77 -7.87 -7.34
C ALA A 71 -15.36 -8.50 -7.23
N ALA A 72 -14.56 -8.43 -8.30
CA ALA A 72 -13.16 -8.89 -8.30
C ALA A 72 -12.27 -8.09 -7.33
N CYS A 73 -12.60 -6.82 -7.11
CA CYS A 73 -11.89 -5.92 -6.19
C CYS A 73 -12.37 -6.06 -4.74
N GLN A 74 -13.42 -6.82 -4.46
CA GLN A 74 -13.85 -7.05 -3.09
C GLN A 74 -12.86 -7.98 -2.37
N GLY A 75 -12.31 -7.51 -1.26
CA GLY A 75 -11.49 -8.28 -0.34
C GLY A 75 -12.33 -9.23 0.51
N LYS A 76 -11.67 -10.24 1.10
CA LYS A 76 -12.33 -11.22 1.99
C LYS A 76 -12.57 -10.65 3.38
N ALA A 77 -11.64 -9.84 3.86
CA ALA A 77 -11.73 -9.20 5.16
C ALA A 77 -12.76 -8.06 5.12
N TYR A 78 -13.37 -7.81 6.27
CA TYR A 78 -14.40 -6.81 6.43
C TYR A 78 -14.38 -6.26 7.85
N LEU A 79 -14.94 -5.07 7.99
CA LEU A 79 -15.30 -4.49 9.28
C LEU A 79 -16.81 -4.61 9.52
N VAL A 80 -17.20 -4.54 10.77
CA VAL A 80 -18.59 -4.48 11.20
C VAL A 80 -18.88 -3.15 11.88
N GLU A 81 -20.16 -2.81 12.01
CA GLU A 81 -20.56 -1.61 12.72
C GLU A 81 -19.96 -1.58 14.14
N GLY A 82 -19.43 -0.43 14.52
CA GLY A 82 -18.80 -0.24 15.83
C GLY A 82 -17.28 -0.35 15.80
N ASP A 83 -16.71 -1.04 14.81
CA ASP A 83 -15.25 -1.11 14.64
C ASP A 83 -14.66 0.29 14.46
N VAL A 84 -13.47 0.49 15.03
CA VAL A 84 -12.72 1.74 14.89
C VAL A 84 -11.51 1.47 14.01
N ALA A 85 -11.39 2.23 12.92
CA ALA A 85 -10.31 2.09 11.97
C ALA A 85 -9.60 3.43 11.75
N LEU A 86 -8.30 3.39 11.46
CA LEU A 86 -7.53 4.56 11.10
C LEU A 86 -7.71 4.83 9.62
N THR A 87 -8.27 5.98 9.29
CA THR A 87 -8.54 6.40 7.91
C THR A 87 -7.61 7.54 7.52
N GLY A 88 -7.07 7.50 6.31
CA GLY A 88 -6.11 8.49 5.81
C GLY A 88 -6.45 8.99 4.42
N LYS A 89 -5.52 8.76 3.47
CA LYS A 89 -5.65 9.22 2.08
C LYS A 89 -6.96 8.73 1.44
N THR A 90 -7.48 9.54 0.52
CA THR A 90 -8.66 9.21 -0.28
C THR A 90 -8.29 9.14 -1.75
N LEU A 91 -8.92 8.21 -2.47
CA LEU A 91 -8.78 8.00 -3.90
C LEU A 91 -10.19 7.87 -4.49
N GLY A 92 -10.69 8.95 -5.09
CA GLY A 92 -12.08 8.99 -5.58
C GLY A 92 -13.08 8.62 -4.47
N PRO A 93 -13.94 7.61 -4.67
CA PRO A 93 -14.89 7.17 -3.66
C PRO A 93 -14.27 6.22 -2.62
N TYR A 94 -12.95 6.05 -2.56
CA TYR A 94 -12.31 5.13 -1.62
C TYR A 94 -11.49 5.90 -0.59
N THR A 95 -11.51 5.43 0.65
CA THR A 95 -10.65 5.90 1.75
C THR A 95 -9.72 4.78 2.14
N CYS A 96 -8.43 5.06 2.20
CA CYS A 96 -7.42 4.12 2.67
C CYS A 96 -7.55 3.97 4.19
N VAL A 97 -7.61 2.72 4.63
CA VAL A 97 -7.96 2.31 5.99
C VAL A 97 -6.93 1.32 6.50
N SER A 98 -6.44 1.58 7.70
CA SER A 98 -5.63 0.66 8.49
C SER A 98 -6.46 0.19 9.67
N TYR A 99 -6.56 -1.13 9.83
CA TYR A 99 -7.26 -1.73 10.95
C TYR A 99 -6.34 -2.73 11.66
N PRO A 100 -6.09 -2.59 12.98
CA PRO A 100 -5.32 -3.56 13.73
C PRO A 100 -6.17 -4.82 13.94
N ALA A 101 -6.03 -5.80 13.05
CA ALA A 101 -6.62 -7.13 13.27
C ALA A 101 -5.84 -7.89 14.35
N SER A 102 -6.56 -8.65 15.19
CA SER A 102 -5.96 -9.47 16.27
C SER A 102 -5.21 -10.72 15.77
N ARG A 103 -5.33 -11.06 14.49
CA ARG A 103 -4.48 -12.07 13.82
C ARG A 103 -3.38 -11.36 13.05
N SER A 104 -2.21 -11.98 13.03
CA SER A 104 -0.93 -11.52 12.46
C SER A 104 -0.95 -11.03 11.01
N GLU A 105 -2.05 -11.19 10.28
CA GLU A 105 -2.31 -10.41 9.08
C GLU A 105 -2.83 -9.04 9.52
N ARG A 106 -1.89 -8.11 9.74
CA ARG A 106 -2.25 -6.69 9.61
C ARG A 106 -2.96 -6.58 8.26
N ALA A 107 -4.18 -6.04 8.23
CA ALA A 107 -4.70 -5.45 7.02
C ALA A 107 -3.83 -4.21 6.75
N ALA A 108 -2.62 -4.44 6.23
CA ALA A 108 -1.67 -3.43 5.86
C ALA A 108 -2.30 -2.68 4.69
N GLY A 109 -2.99 -1.58 5.01
CA GLY A 109 -3.68 -0.70 4.07
C GLY A 109 -4.72 -1.37 3.17
N CYS A 110 -6.00 -1.15 3.48
CA CYS A 110 -7.09 -1.54 2.58
C CYS A 110 -8.01 -0.35 2.27
N TYR A 111 -8.72 -0.38 1.16
CA TYR A 111 -9.70 0.66 0.85
C TYR A 111 -11.09 0.34 1.43
N LEU A 112 -11.82 1.35 1.88
CA LEU A 112 -13.25 1.29 2.18
C LEU A 112 -14.00 2.43 1.49
N ARG A 113 -15.27 2.21 1.15
CA ARG A 113 -16.14 3.28 0.62
C ARG A 113 -16.55 4.25 1.73
N PRO A 114 -16.78 5.54 1.44
CA PRO A 114 -16.78 6.60 2.45
C PRO A 114 -18.09 6.56 3.23
N TYR A 115 -19.21 6.20 2.60
CA TYR A 115 -20.51 6.03 3.24
C TYR A 115 -20.56 4.85 4.23
N ARG A 116 -19.53 4.00 4.26
CA ARG A 116 -19.40 2.91 5.22
C ARG A 116 -18.72 3.35 6.53
N LEU A 117 -18.16 4.56 6.53
CA LEU A 117 -17.41 5.15 7.63
C LEU A 117 -18.10 6.43 8.09
N SER A 118 -18.20 6.63 9.40
CA SER A 118 -18.51 7.95 9.96
C SER A 118 -17.22 8.72 10.18
N ARG A 119 -17.21 10.00 9.77
CA ARG A 119 -16.03 10.86 9.86
C ARG A 119 -15.68 11.09 11.34
N ALA A 120 -14.40 10.93 11.61
CA ALA A 120 -13.78 10.66 12.90
C ALA A 120 -13.96 11.67 14.04
N ILE A 121 -13.88 11.09 15.24
CA ILE A 121 -13.46 11.69 16.51
C ILE A 121 -12.04 12.24 16.30
N ARG A 122 -11.83 13.53 16.49
CA ARG A 122 -10.51 14.16 16.40
C ARG A 122 -9.66 13.60 17.55
N LEU A 123 -8.64 12.81 17.23
CA LEU A 123 -7.65 12.37 18.22
C LEU A 123 -6.98 13.64 18.80
N PRO A 124 -7.01 13.87 20.13
CA PRO A 124 -6.28 14.98 20.71
C PRO A 124 -4.78 14.75 20.52
N SER A 125 -4.09 15.83 20.13
CA SER A 125 -2.64 15.91 19.96
C SER A 125 -1.89 15.65 21.26
#